data_AF-A0A924TFJ9-F1
#
_entry.id   AF-A0A924TFJ9-F1
#
_cell.length_a   1.000
_cell.length_b   1.000
_cell.length_c   1.000
_cell.angle_alpha   90.00
_cell.angle_beta   90.00
_cell.angle_gamma   90.00
#
_symmetry.space_group_name_H-M   'P 1'
#
loop_
_entity.id
_entity.type
_entity.pdbx_description
1 polymer ?
#
loop_
_entity_poly.entity_id
_entity_poly.type
_entity_poly.pdbx_seq_one_letter_code
_entity_poly.pdbx_strand_id
1 'polypeptide(L)' 'MYESQTQIRVRYAETDQMNVVYHGNYAQYFEVGRAEAIRNLGFTYKDLEAMGVVMPIVELSSKFL' A
#
# COMPACT_ATOMS: atom_id res chain seq x y z
N MET A 1 -0.95 -11.24 -15.85
CA MET A 1 -0.75 -10.97 -14.41
C MET A 1 -2.00 -10.28 -13.91
N TYR A 2 -2.43 -10.49 -12.66
CA TYR A 2 -3.55 -9.69 -12.11
C TYR A 2 -3.06 -8.27 -11.85
N GLU A 3 -3.87 -7.28 -12.21
CA GLU A 3 -3.55 -5.86 -12.07
C GLU A 3 -4.73 -5.13 -11.44
N SER A 4 -4.43 -4.11 -10.62
CA SER A 4 -5.44 -3.23 -10.05
C SER A 4 -4.86 -1.82 -9.88
N GLN A 5 -5.71 -0.80 -9.93
CA GLN A 5 -5.31 0.59 -9.79
C GLN A 5 -6.00 1.20 -8.58
N THR A 6 -5.24 1.91 -7.76
CA THR A 6 -5.75 2.64 -6.59
C THR A 6 -5.27 4.08 -6.65
N GLN A 7 -6.21 5.02 -6.62
CA GLN A 7 -5.87 6.44 -6.60
C GLN A 7 -5.66 6.91 -5.15
N ILE A 8 -4.51 7.52 -4.88
CA ILE A 8 -4.16 8.03 -3.57
C ILE A 8 -4.02 9.55 -3.66
N ARG A 9 -4.72 10.26 -2.78
CA ARG A 9 -4.55 11.70 -2.61
C ARG A 9 -3.42 11.94 -1.61
N VAL A 10 -2.34 12.55 -2.09
CA VAL A 10 -1.24 13.01 -1.24
C VAL A 10 -1.75 14.06 -0.26
N ARG A 11 -1.42 13.88 1.01
CA ARG A 11 -1.77 14.81 2.09
C ARG A 11 -0.60 15.77 2.33
N TYR A 12 -0.91 16.99 2.76
CA TYR A 12 0.12 17.97 3.10
C TYR A 12 1.07 17.47 4.21
N ALA A 13 0.56 16.71 5.17
CA ALA A 13 1.38 16.12 6.23
C ALA A 13 2.36 15.03 5.74
N GLU A 14 2.20 14.53 4.51
CA GLU A 14 3.06 13.49 3.94
C GLU A 14 4.24 14.08 3.15
N THR A 15 4.30 15.41 3.03
CA THR A 15 5.40 16.10 2.34
C THR A 15 6.55 16.44 3.30
N ASP A 16 7.77 16.51 2.79
CA ASP A 16 8.94 16.99 3.54
C ASP A 16 9.36 18.42 3.13
N GLN A 17 10.46 18.91 3.72
CA GLN A 17 10.98 20.26 3.44
C GLN A 17 11.39 20.48 1.96
N MET A 18 11.53 19.42 1.17
CA MET A 18 11.83 19.50 -0.25
C MET A 18 10.57 19.67 -1.11
N ASN A 19 9.38 19.79 -0.50
CA ASN A 19 8.09 19.93 -1.16
C ASN A 19 7.71 18.73 -2.06
N VAL A 20 8.21 17.54 -1.71
CA VAL A 20 7.83 16.27 -2.33
C VAL A 20 7.26 15.35 -1.26
N VAL A 21 6.62 14.25 -1.68
CA VAL A 21 6.23 13.18 -0.75
C VAL A 21 7.50 12.61 -0.11
N TYR A 22 7.53 12.57 1.22
CA TYR A 22 8.61 11.92 1.94
C TYR A 22 8.68 10.44 1.54
N HIS A 23 9.85 9.99 1.07
CA HIS A 23 10.04 8.64 0.52
C HIS A 23 9.60 7.51 1.46
N GLY A 24 9.69 7.71 2.79
CA GLY A 24 9.24 6.73 3.78
C GLY A 24 7.73 6.47 3.77
N ASN A 25 6.92 7.40 3.23
CA ASN A 25 5.46 7.25 3.17
C ASN A 25 5.00 6.29 2.06
N TYR A 26 5.86 5.97 1.08
CA TYR A 26 5.47 5.11 -0.05
C TYR A 26 5.13 3.68 0.37
N ALA A 27 5.72 3.17 1.46
CA ALA A 27 5.35 1.87 2.03
C ALA A 27 3.85 1.81 2.38
N GLN A 28 3.30 2.88 2.95
CA GLN A 28 1.87 2.97 3.28
C GLN A 28 1.01 3.01 2.02
N TYR A 29 1.48 3.68 0.97
CA TYR A 29 0.75 3.74 -0.30
C TYR A 29 0.68 2.37 -0.99
N PHE A 30 1.77 1.59 -0.95
CA PHE A 30 1.76 0.22 -1.46
C PHE A 30 0.84 -0.69 -0.65
N GLU A 31 0.78 -0.50 0.68
CA GLU A 31 -0.15 -1.25 1.52
C GLU A 31 -1.61 -0.94 1.18
N VAL A 32 -1.96 0.33 0.97
CA VAL A 32 -3.31 0.73 0.52
C VAL A 32 -3.63 0.06 -0.82
N GLY A 33 -2.72 0.14 -1.80
CA GLY A 33 -2.91 -0.52 -3.10
C GLY A 33 -3.09 -2.04 -2.99
N ARG A 34 -2.30 -2.70 -2.14
CA ARG A 34 -2.40 -4.13 -1.84
C ARG A 34 -3.74 -4.48 -1.18
N ALA A 35 -4.20 -3.67 -0.23
CA ALA A 35 -5.48 -3.88 0.44
C ALA A 35 -6.68 -3.73 -0.52
N GLU A 36 -6.66 -2.72 -1.40
CA GLU A 36 -7.69 -2.57 -2.44
C GLU A 36 -7.64 -3.71 -3.47
N ALA A 37 -6.45 -4.17 -3.86
CA ALA A 37 -6.31 -5.33 -4.75
C ALA A 37 -6.96 -6.59 -4.15
N ILE A 38 -6.72 -6.86 -2.87
CA ILE A 38 -7.34 -7.98 -2.14
C ILE A 38 -8.85 -7.80 -2.06
N ARG A 39 -9.34 -6.56 -1.83
CA ARG A 39 -10.77 -6.24 -1.84
C ARG A 39 -11.43 -6.50 -3.18
N ASN A 40 -10.78 -6.15 -4.27
CA ASN A 40 -11.26 -6.41 -5.63
C ASN A 40 -11.32 -7.91 -5.96
N LEU A 41 -10.54 -8.74 -5.25
CA LEU A 41 -10.59 -10.20 -5.35
C LEU A 41 -11.66 -10.84 -4.44
N GLY A 42 -12.42 -10.03 -3.70
CA GLY A 42 -13.55 -10.49 -2.87
C GLY A 42 -13.20 -10.78 -1.40
N PHE A 43 -12.02 -10.37 -0.93
CA PHE A 43 -11.58 -10.58 0.44
C PHE A 43 -11.20 -9.26 1.11
N THR A 44 -11.26 -9.19 2.43
CA THR A 44 -10.57 -8.15 3.19
C THR A 44 -9.39 -8.74 3.95
N TYR A 45 -8.45 -7.89 4.40
CA TYR A 45 -7.37 -8.33 5.29
C TYR A 45 -7.90 -9.06 6.53
N LYS A 46 -8.99 -8.56 7.10
CA LYS A 46 -9.65 -9.15 8.26
C LYS A 46 -10.18 -10.56 7.97
N ASP A 47 -10.71 -10.80 6.77
CA ASP A 47 -11.17 -12.13 6.37
C ASP A 47 -10.00 -13.12 6.27
N LEU A 48 -8.87 -12.66 5.72
CA LEU A 48 -7.65 -13.47 5.62
C LEU A 48 -7.08 -13.80 7.01
N GLU A 49 -7.03 -12.83 7.92
CA GLU A 49 -6.62 -13.07 9.31
C GLU A 49 -7.57 -14.06 10.02
N ALA A 50 -8.88 -13.94 9.81
CA ALA A 50 -9.87 -14.87 10.36
C ALA A 50 -9.73 -16.30 9.80
N MET A 51 -9.20 -16.44 8.58
CA MET A 51 -8.82 -17.71 7.97
C MET A 51 -7.46 -18.25 8.49
N GLY A 52 -6.79 -17.53 9.40
CA GLY A 52 -5.48 -17.90 9.93
C GLY A 52 -4.32 -17.54 9.00
N VAL A 53 -4.55 -16.71 7.98
CA VAL A 53 -3.52 -16.26 7.03
C VAL A 53 -2.97 -14.91 7.47
N VAL A 54 -1.64 -14.85 7.66
CA VAL A 54 -0.91 -13.61 7.99
C VAL A 54 0.05 -13.30 6.85
N MET A 55 0.10 -12.03 6.41
CA MET A 55 0.90 -11.59 5.27
C MET A 55 1.90 -10.49 5.66
N PRO A 56 2.99 -10.82 6.37
CA PRO A 56 4.01 -9.84 6.72
C PRO A 56 4.78 -9.38 5.47
N ILE A 57 5.20 -8.12 5.47
CA ILE A 57 6.20 -7.63 4.51
C ILE A 57 7.56 -8.14 4.99
N VAL A 58 8.24 -8.94 4.17
CA VAL A 58 9.60 -9.45 4.45
C VAL A 58 10.69 -8.63 3.78
N GLU A 59 10.35 -7.97 2.67
CA GLU A 59 11.25 -7.12 1.89
C GLU A 59 10.44 -6.01 1.23
N LEU A 60 11.02 -4.82 1.15
CA LEU A 60 10.49 -3.69 0.42
C LEU A 60 11.61 -3.08 -0.42
N SER A 61 11.38 -2.97 -1.73
CA SER A 61 12.27 -2.28 -2.66
C SER A 61 11.50 -1.18 -3.38
N SER A 62 12.11 0.00 -3.49
CA SER A 62 11.51 1.16 -4.12
C SER A 62 12.58 1.98 -4.82
N LYS A 63 12.30 2.39 -6.05
CA LYS A 63 13.15 3.26 -6.85
C LYS A 63 12.38 4.51 -7.21
N PHE A 64 12.88 5.66 -6.78
CA PHE A 64 12.35 6.98 -7.14
C PHE A 64 13.06 7.42 -8.42
N LEU A 65 12.27 7.69 -9.48
CA LEU A 65 12.76 8.00 -10.82
C LEU A 65 13.08 9.48 -11.00
#